data_AF-A0A838DH28-F1
#
_entry.id   AF-A0A838DH28-F1
#
_cell.length_a   1.000
_cell.length_b   1.000
_cell.length_c   1.000
_cell.angle_alpha   90.00
_cell.angle_beta   90.00
_cell.angle_gamma   90.00
#
_symmetry.space_group_name_H-M   'P 1'
#
loop_
_entity.id
_entity.type
_entity.pdbx_description
1 polymer ?
#
loop_
_entity_poly.entity_id
_entity_poly.type
_entity_poly.pdbx_seq_one_letter_code
_entity_poly.pdbx_strand_id
1 'polypeptide(L)'
;MGKDFFSFADGLRAALRQAPKVILVGEIRDRETMEIAMTASETGHVVFTTLHTINAGQTISRILGMFSREEEPQLRQRLAETVRYIVSQRLVNMVHGRRLMVSEILGSSLRTRETILYGEAEGKTYQEIIEAGSTLGWHSFDQSLLKAFEAGQISEESAMLYCSNKGKFRRELDMAMKRLGVGATEAPSGLKLNTGIPEPAMIPDEEQSRARLVRPR
;
A
#
# COMPACT_ATOMS: atom_id res chain seq x y z
N MET A 1 16.48 22.79 9.95
CA MET A 1 17.36 22.89 11.14
C MET A 1 17.45 24.36 11.51
N GLY A 2 17.24 24.68 12.79
CA GLY A 2 16.36 25.79 13.16
C GLY A 2 16.94 26.83 14.10
N LYS A 3 16.04 27.71 14.56
CA LYS A 3 16.28 28.87 15.41
C LYS A 3 16.53 28.50 16.89
N ASP A 4 15.98 27.37 17.34
CA ASP A 4 15.94 26.99 18.75
C ASP A 4 17.01 25.96 19.14
N PHE A 5 17.37 25.04 18.24
CA PHE A 5 18.40 24.02 18.46
C PHE A 5 19.20 23.72 17.19
N PHE A 6 20.48 23.38 17.37
CA PHE A 6 21.41 23.06 16.29
C PHE A 6 21.23 21.63 15.74
N SER A 7 20.73 20.68 16.54
CA SER A 7 20.47 19.30 16.13
C SER A 7 19.20 18.71 16.79
N PHE A 8 18.67 17.63 16.23
CA PHE A 8 17.55 16.89 16.84
C PHE A 8 17.94 16.25 18.17
N ALA A 9 19.15 15.70 18.27
CA ALA A 9 19.65 15.08 19.48
C ALA A 9 19.72 16.10 20.64
N ASP A 10 20.19 17.32 20.38
CA ASP A 10 20.25 18.38 21.40
C ASP A 10 18.85 18.82 21.86
N GLY A 11 17.93 19.04 20.91
CA GLY A 11 16.55 19.40 21.22
C GLY A 11 15.84 18.31 22.02
N LEU A 12 16.05 17.03 21.67
CA LEU A 12 15.44 15.90 22.36
C LEU A 12 16.00 15.71 23.78
N ARG A 13 17.32 15.85 23.97
CA ARG A 13 17.93 15.86 25.32
C ARG A 13 17.39 16.99 26.19
N ALA A 14 17.24 18.19 25.61
CA ALA A 14 16.68 19.34 26.32
C ALA A 14 15.22 19.08 26.72
N ALA A 15 14.42 18.52 25.80
CA ALA A 15 13.02 18.17 26.05
C ALA A 15 12.87 17.18 27.21
N LEU A 16 13.73 16.16 27.31
CA LEU A 16 13.69 15.18 28.40
C LEU A 16 13.90 15.80 29.79
N ARG A 17 14.56 16.96 29.89
CA ARG A 17 14.72 17.70 31.16
C ARG A 17 13.49 18.52 31.55
N GLN A 18 12.49 18.61 30.69
CA GLN A 18 11.24 19.35 30.94
C GLN A 18 10.13 18.47 31.54
N ALA A 19 10.47 17.26 32.00
CA ALA A 19 9.52 16.26 32.50
C ALA A 19 8.31 16.03 31.55
N PRO A 20 8.53 15.80 30.24
CA PRO A 20 7.44 15.63 29.29
C PRO A 20 6.70 14.30 29.54
N LYS A 21 5.43 14.23 29.15
CA LYS A 21 4.69 12.94 29.11
C LYS A 21 4.68 12.31 27.72
N VAL A 22 4.68 13.16 26.70
CA VAL A 22 4.62 12.79 25.29
C VAL A 22 5.71 13.57 24.57
N ILE A 23 6.43 12.90 23.68
CA ILE A 23 7.52 13.46 22.91
C ILE A 23 7.26 13.17 21.44
N LEU A 24 7.27 14.21 20.61
CA LEU A 24 7.28 14.07 19.15
C LEU A 24 8.69 14.37 18.65
N VAL A 25 9.40 13.32 18.26
CA VAL A 25 10.62 13.43 17.48
C VAL A 25 10.19 13.54 16.02
N GLY A 26 10.72 14.49 15.26
CA GLY A 26 10.30 14.68 13.87
C GLY A 26 10.61 13.47 12.99
N GLU A 27 11.74 13.54 12.28
CA GLU A 27 12.22 12.44 11.44
C GLU A 27 13.55 11.94 12.00
N ILE A 28 13.66 10.65 12.25
CA ILE A 28 14.93 10.05 12.69
C ILE A 28 15.76 9.67 11.47
N ARG A 29 16.93 10.30 11.35
CA ARG A 29 17.87 10.09 10.23
C ARG A 29 19.16 9.38 10.63
N ASP A 30 19.50 9.48 11.91
CA ASP A 30 20.76 9.02 12.48
C ASP A 30 20.52 8.16 13.72
N ARG A 31 21.55 7.38 14.05
CA ARG A 31 21.58 6.49 15.19
C ARG A 31 21.42 7.26 16.51
N GLU A 32 22.12 8.38 16.67
CA GLU A 32 22.11 9.14 17.92
C GLU A 32 20.69 9.56 18.33
N THR A 33 19.90 10.06 17.38
CA THR A 33 18.50 10.44 17.61
C THR A 33 17.63 9.22 17.91
N MET A 34 17.85 8.09 17.24
CA MET A 34 17.15 6.82 17.54
C MET A 34 17.42 6.35 18.96
N GLU A 35 18.68 6.40 19.40
CA GLU A 35 19.10 6.02 20.74
C GLU A 35 18.32 6.78 21.82
N ILE A 36 18.25 8.10 21.68
CA ILE A 36 17.59 8.95 22.66
C ILE A 36 16.08 8.70 22.65
N ALA A 37 15.48 8.49 21.46
CA ALA A 37 14.06 8.17 21.33
C ALA A 37 13.70 6.83 21.99
N MET A 38 14.56 5.81 21.83
CA MET A 38 14.38 4.51 22.50
C MET A 38 14.53 4.65 24.01
N THR A 39 15.57 5.33 24.51
CA THR A 39 15.76 5.56 25.95
C THR A 39 14.58 6.31 26.58
N ALA A 40 14.03 7.30 25.87
CA ALA A 40 12.82 7.97 26.29
C ALA A 40 11.61 7.01 26.38
N SER A 41 11.46 6.13 25.39
CA SER A 41 10.39 5.12 25.37
C SER A 41 10.53 4.09 26.51
N GLU A 42 11.75 3.65 26.83
CA GLU A 42 12.06 2.71 27.91
C GLU A 42 11.76 3.28 29.30
N THR A 43 11.92 4.59 29.46
CA THR A 43 11.64 5.31 30.71
C THR A 43 10.17 5.71 30.86
N GLY A 44 9.29 5.21 29.98
CA GLY A 44 7.83 5.34 30.11
C GLY A 44 7.22 6.54 29.38
N HIS A 45 7.99 7.28 28.58
CA HIS A 45 7.46 8.36 27.76
C HIS A 45 6.73 7.79 26.54
N VAL A 46 5.64 8.45 26.12
CA VAL A 46 5.04 8.16 24.82
C VAL A 46 5.81 8.91 23.74
N VAL A 47 6.51 8.16 22.89
CA VAL A 47 7.33 8.75 21.83
C VAL A 47 6.68 8.51 20.47
N PHE A 48 6.48 9.60 19.74
CA PHE A 48 6.10 9.58 18.33
C PHE A 48 7.31 9.97 17.48
N THR A 49 7.50 9.28 16.37
CA THR A 49 8.55 9.60 15.40
C THR A 49 8.16 9.15 14.00
N THR A 50 8.85 9.66 12.99
CA THR A 50 8.70 9.26 11.59
C THR A 50 10.01 8.69 11.02
N LEU A 51 9.86 7.75 10.10
CA LEU A 51 10.93 7.20 9.26
C LEU A 51 10.42 7.12 7.81
N HIS A 52 11.31 7.28 6.83
CA HIS A 52 10.97 7.12 5.41
C HIS A 52 11.12 5.67 4.96
N THR A 53 10.13 4.85 5.33
CA THR A 53 10.06 3.43 5.00
C THR A 53 8.72 3.09 4.38
N ILE A 54 8.71 2.02 3.56
CA ILE A 54 7.56 1.70 2.71
C ILE A 54 6.49 0.84 3.41
N ASN A 55 6.84 0.19 4.53
CA ASN A 55 5.97 -0.68 5.33
C ASN A 55 6.57 -0.92 6.74
N ALA A 56 5.85 -1.64 7.60
CA ALA A 56 6.23 -1.89 8.98
C ALA A 56 7.49 -2.75 9.12
N GLY A 57 7.63 -3.81 8.30
CA GLY A 57 8.81 -4.67 8.32
C GLY A 57 10.09 -3.90 7.94
N GLN A 58 10.03 -3.10 6.88
CA GLN A 58 11.13 -2.24 6.45
C GLN A 58 11.44 -1.14 7.46
N THR A 59 10.45 -0.68 8.22
CA THR A 59 10.69 0.23 9.36
C THR A 59 11.60 -0.43 10.39
N ILE A 60 11.30 -1.67 10.78
CA ILE A 60 12.12 -2.41 11.74
C ILE A 60 13.52 -2.66 11.15
N SER A 61 13.62 -3.15 9.91
CA SER A 61 14.91 -3.36 9.23
C SER A 61 15.75 -2.09 9.14
N ARG A 62 15.12 -0.93 8.88
CA ARG A 62 15.80 0.37 8.80
C ARG A 62 16.36 0.79 10.15
N ILE A 63 15.63 0.59 11.25
CA ILE A 63 16.10 0.88 12.60
C ILE A 63 17.29 -0.02 12.93
N LEU A 64 17.17 -1.34 12.70
CA LEU A 64 18.27 -2.28 12.95
C LEU A 64 19.53 -1.92 12.16
N GLY A 65 19.36 -1.49 10.90
CA GLY A 65 20.47 -1.05 10.05
C GLY A 65 21.14 0.27 10.44
N MET A 66 20.67 0.97 11.49
CA MET A 66 21.38 2.13 12.07
C MET A 66 22.50 1.70 13.04
N PHE A 67 22.59 0.42 13.37
CA PHE A 67 23.46 -0.13 14.42
C PHE A 67 24.46 -1.14 13.87
N SER A 68 25.50 -1.41 14.65
CA SER A 68 26.47 -2.46 14.31
C SER A 68 25.87 -3.86 14.56
N ARG A 69 26.49 -4.89 13.98
CA ARG A 69 26.02 -6.28 14.15
C ARG A 69 26.15 -6.76 15.59
N GLU A 70 27.13 -6.24 16.32
CA GLU A 70 27.39 -6.55 17.72
C GLU A 70 26.29 -5.98 18.62
N GLU A 71 25.69 -4.86 18.23
CA GLU A 71 24.65 -4.15 18.99
C GLU A 71 23.23 -4.64 18.66
N GLU A 72 23.04 -5.22 17.47
CA GLU A 72 21.75 -5.66 16.96
C GLU A 72 20.95 -6.56 17.93
N PRO A 73 21.54 -7.56 18.62
CA PRO A 73 20.80 -8.40 19.56
C PRO A 73 20.18 -7.59 20.72
N GLN A 74 20.94 -6.65 21.28
CA GLN A 74 20.46 -5.79 22.36
C GLN A 74 19.38 -4.83 21.85
N LEU A 75 19.58 -4.25 20.67
CA LEU A 75 18.61 -3.37 20.03
C LEU A 75 17.28 -4.08 19.77
N ARG A 76 17.30 -5.33 19.30
CA ARG A 76 16.09 -6.12 19.07
C ARG A 76 15.28 -6.31 20.34
N GLN A 77 15.94 -6.56 21.48
CA GLN A 77 15.26 -6.65 22.78
C GLN A 77 14.58 -5.33 23.13
N ARG A 78 15.32 -4.23 23.07
CA ARG A 78 14.81 -2.88 23.36
C ARG A 78 13.62 -2.51 22.47
N LEU A 79 13.69 -2.81 21.17
CA LEU A 79 12.59 -2.57 20.23
C LEU A 79 11.35 -3.44 20.51
N ALA A 80 11.54 -4.72 20.80
CA ALA A 80 10.43 -5.62 21.11
C ALA A 80 9.65 -5.17 22.37
N GLU A 81 10.34 -4.57 23.34
CA GLU A 81 9.73 -4.08 24.58
C GLU A 81 9.02 -2.73 24.41
N THR A 82 9.57 -1.84 23.57
CA THR A 82 9.12 -0.44 23.47
C THR A 82 8.14 -0.19 22.33
N VAL A 83 8.26 -0.86 21.19
CA VAL A 83 7.40 -0.61 20.02
C VAL A 83 5.96 -0.98 20.32
N ARG A 84 5.06 0.00 20.17
CA ARG A 84 3.61 -0.17 20.35
C ARG A 84 2.88 -0.30 19.03
N TYR A 85 3.16 0.59 18.10
CA TYR A 85 2.56 0.60 16.78
C TYR A 85 3.56 1.10 15.74
N ILE A 86 3.45 0.57 14.52
CA ILE A 86 4.05 1.13 13.32
C ILE A 86 2.91 1.35 12.34
N VAL A 87 2.75 2.59 11.89
CA VAL A 87 1.73 2.99 10.92
C VAL A 87 2.43 3.48 9.66
N SER A 88 2.30 2.71 8.59
CA SER A 88 2.83 3.09 7.27
C SER A 88 1.70 3.67 6.44
N GLN A 89 1.97 4.74 5.68
CA GLN A 89 0.95 5.47 4.93
C GLN A 89 1.35 5.61 3.46
N ARG A 90 0.36 5.54 2.57
CA ARG A 90 0.51 5.84 1.14
C ARG A 90 -0.67 6.69 0.69
N LEU A 91 -0.40 7.64 -0.20
CA LEU A 91 -1.45 8.41 -0.88
C LEU A 91 -1.69 7.81 -2.26
N VAL A 92 -2.92 7.37 -2.50
CA VAL A 92 -3.34 6.73 -3.76
C VAL A 92 -4.34 7.61 -4.50
N ASN A 93 -4.44 7.43 -5.80
CA ASN A 93 -5.35 8.20 -6.64
C ASN A 93 -6.78 7.70 -6.45
N MET A 94 -7.69 8.62 -6.13
CA MET A 94 -9.14 8.37 -6.15
C MET A 94 -9.69 8.47 -7.58
N VAL A 95 -10.86 7.87 -7.80
CA VAL A 95 -11.60 7.92 -9.08
C VAL A 95 -11.85 9.37 -9.56
N HIS A 96 -12.02 10.32 -8.64
CA HIS A 96 -12.31 11.73 -8.95
C HIS A 96 -11.09 12.67 -8.83
N GLY A 97 -9.86 12.17 -8.98
CA GLY A 97 -8.65 12.99 -9.05
C GLY A 97 -8.16 13.58 -7.72
N ARG A 98 -8.78 13.22 -6.58
CA ARG A 98 -8.26 13.49 -5.23
C ARG A 98 -7.33 12.36 -4.77
N ARG A 99 -6.68 12.54 -3.62
CA ARG A 99 -5.87 11.48 -2.99
C ARG A 99 -6.58 10.88 -1.79
N LEU A 100 -6.49 9.56 -1.66
CA LEU A 100 -6.91 8.81 -0.47
C LEU A 100 -5.67 8.33 0.27
N MET A 101 -5.65 8.46 1.59
CA MET A 101 -4.66 7.76 2.40
C MET A 101 -5.11 6.30 2.59
N VAL A 102 -4.25 5.38 2.17
CA VAL A 102 -4.30 3.98 2.60
C VAL A 102 -3.17 3.74 3.59
N SER A 103 -3.37 2.79 4.49
CA SER A 103 -2.41 2.52 5.55
C SER A 103 -2.13 1.03 5.72
N GLU A 104 -1.02 0.77 6.37
CA GLU A 104 -0.71 -0.50 7.01
C GLU A 104 -0.43 -0.22 8.49
N ILE A 105 -1.00 -1.05 9.37
CA ILE A 105 -0.85 -0.91 10.82
C ILE A 105 -0.36 -2.24 11.39
N LEU A 106 0.83 -2.21 11.99
CA LEU A 106 1.37 -3.27 12.84
C LEU A 106 1.30 -2.81 14.29
N GLY A 107 0.69 -3.61 15.16
CA GLY A 107 0.73 -3.38 16.60
C GLY A 107 1.57 -4.41 17.36
N SER A 108 1.87 -4.09 18.61
CA SER A 108 2.62 -4.96 19.52
C SER A 108 1.77 -6.15 19.98
N SER A 109 2.20 -7.36 19.63
CA SER A 109 1.70 -8.64 20.15
C SER A 109 2.86 -9.54 20.54
N LEU A 110 2.59 -10.68 21.18
CA LEU A 110 3.61 -11.72 21.40
C LEU A 110 4.31 -12.11 20.08
N ARG A 111 3.54 -12.35 19.01
CA ARG A 111 4.08 -12.68 17.69
C ARG A 111 4.95 -11.56 17.13
N THR A 112 4.52 -10.31 17.23
CA THR A 112 5.31 -9.15 16.79
C THR A 112 6.64 -9.07 17.52
N ARG A 113 6.63 -9.27 18.85
CA ARG A 113 7.84 -9.22 19.67
C ARG A 113 8.80 -10.35 19.33
N GLU A 114 8.31 -11.57 19.18
CA GLU A 114 9.11 -12.71 18.74
C GLU A 114 9.73 -12.47 17.37
N THR A 115 8.97 -11.94 16.41
CA THR A 115 9.49 -11.62 15.07
C THR A 115 10.53 -10.49 15.12
N ILE A 116 10.40 -9.49 16.00
CA ILE A 116 11.45 -8.49 16.23
C ILE A 116 12.71 -9.12 16.83
N LEU A 117 12.56 -10.00 17.82
CA LEU A 117 13.68 -10.64 18.51
C LEU A 117 14.49 -11.58 17.61
N TYR A 118 13.80 -12.42 16.85
CA TYR A 118 14.41 -13.52 16.11
C TYR A 118 14.47 -13.30 14.59
N GLY A 119 13.79 -12.26 14.10
CA GLY A 119 13.63 -12.02 12.67
C GLY A 119 12.41 -12.74 12.07
N GLU A 120 12.14 -12.44 10.80
CA GLU A 120 11.10 -13.14 10.04
C GLU A 120 11.55 -14.55 9.67
N ALA A 121 10.60 -15.48 9.71
CA ALA A 121 10.75 -16.84 9.22
C ALA A 121 9.47 -17.24 8.48
N GLU A 122 9.48 -18.40 7.82
CA GLU A 122 8.29 -18.94 7.15
C GLU A 122 7.12 -19.07 8.15
N GLY A 123 5.96 -18.49 7.81
CA GLY A 123 4.78 -18.43 8.69
C GLY A 123 4.87 -17.45 9.87
N LYS A 124 5.96 -16.66 9.95
CA LYS A 124 6.24 -15.69 11.02
C LYS A 124 6.69 -14.34 10.46
N THR A 125 6.07 -13.91 9.37
CA THR A 125 6.35 -12.59 8.77
C THR A 125 5.53 -11.49 9.44
N TYR A 126 6.01 -10.24 9.38
CA TYR A 126 5.23 -9.07 9.80
C TYR A 126 3.93 -8.96 9.01
N GLN A 127 3.98 -9.27 7.71
CA GLN A 127 2.81 -9.26 6.84
C GLN A 127 1.69 -10.19 7.37
N GLU A 128 2.02 -11.44 7.69
CA GLU A 128 1.04 -12.41 8.20
C GLU A 128 0.48 -12.00 9.57
N ILE A 129 1.32 -11.43 10.44
CA ILE A 129 0.90 -10.91 11.74
C ILE A 129 -0.10 -9.76 11.56
N ILE A 130 0.18 -8.84 10.64
CA ILE A 130 -0.69 -7.70 10.32
C ILE A 130 -2.03 -8.18 9.77
N GLU A 131 -2.01 -9.09 8.80
CA GLU A 131 -3.22 -9.60 8.14
C GLU A 131 -4.13 -10.35 9.11
N ALA A 132 -3.56 -11.09 10.06
CA ALA A 132 -4.30 -11.78 11.11
C ALA A 132 -4.85 -10.83 12.20
N GLY A 133 -4.31 -9.61 12.32
CA GLY A 133 -4.65 -8.65 13.37
C GLY A 133 -5.91 -7.81 13.13
N SER A 134 -6.75 -8.18 12.16
CA SER A 134 -7.95 -7.41 11.77
C SER A 134 -8.90 -7.07 12.92
N THR A 135 -9.10 -7.98 13.88
CA THR A 135 -9.94 -7.77 15.07
C THR A 135 -9.37 -6.72 16.03
N LEU A 136 -8.06 -6.47 15.97
CA LEU A 136 -7.36 -5.42 16.73
C LEU A 136 -7.28 -4.09 15.94
N GLY A 137 -7.94 -4.00 14.79
CA GLY A 137 -7.88 -2.86 13.88
C GLY A 137 -6.62 -2.80 13.01
N TRP A 138 -5.74 -3.80 13.10
CA TRP A 138 -4.54 -3.89 12.27
C TRP A 138 -4.92 -4.35 10.87
N HIS A 139 -4.17 -3.89 9.89
CA HIS A 139 -4.45 -4.23 8.50
C HIS A 139 -3.24 -3.98 7.63
N SER A 140 -3.12 -4.77 6.56
CA SER A 140 -2.10 -4.57 5.54
C SER A 140 -2.53 -3.46 4.56
N PHE A 141 -1.57 -2.96 3.78
CA PHE A 141 -1.89 -2.07 2.66
C PHE A 141 -2.91 -2.71 1.71
N ASP A 142 -2.75 -3.99 1.42
CA ASP A 142 -3.63 -4.73 0.52
C ASP A 142 -5.07 -4.79 1.07
N GLN A 143 -5.24 -5.06 2.37
CA GLN A 143 -6.54 -4.99 3.02
C GLN A 143 -7.14 -3.57 3.03
N SER A 144 -6.32 -2.52 3.20
CA SER A 144 -6.76 -1.13 3.12
C SER A 144 -7.20 -0.74 1.70
N LEU A 145 -6.43 -1.15 0.69
CA LEU A 145 -6.74 -0.94 -0.73
C LEU A 145 -8.01 -1.67 -1.14
N LEU A 146 -8.18 -2.92 -0.72
CA LEU A 146 -9.39 -3.70 -1.04
C LEU A 146 -10.64 -3.02 -0.49
N LYS A 147 -10.60 -2.56 0.78
CA LYS A 147 -11.69 -1.79 1.39
C LYS A 147 -11.99 -0.50 0.63
N ALA A 148 -10.95 0.24 0.22
CA ALA A 148 -11.11 1.47 -0.55
C ALA A 148 -11.72 1.22 -1.94
N PHE A 149 -11.34 0.12 -2.59
CA PHE A 149 -11.90 -0.31 -3.87
C PHE A 149 -13.37 -0.71 -3.72
N GLU A 150 -13.70 -1.53 -2.73
CA GLU A 150 -15.08 -1.95 -2.45
C GLU A 150 -16.01 -0.78 -2.10
N ALA A 151 -15.45 0.28 -1.51
CA ALA A 151 -16.15 1.54 -1.27
C ALA A 151 -16.26 2.45 -2.51
N GLY A 152 -15.76 2.03 -3.67
CA GLY A 152 -15.77 2.80 -4.92
C GLY A 152 -14.87 4.05 -4.89
N GLN A 153 -13.93 4.14 -3.95
CA GLN A 153 -13.09 5.33 -3.77
C GLN A 153 -11.90 5.36 -4.73
N ILE A 154 -11.40 4.19 -5.12
CA ILE A 154 -10.25 4.02 -6.02
C ILE A 154 -10.61 3.06 -7.17
N SER A 155 -9.95 3.22 -8.32
CA SER A 155 -10.10 2.29 -9.45
C SER A 155 -9.33 0.99 -9.22
N GLU A 156 -9.67 -0.06 -9.97
CA GLU A 156 -8.88 -1.30 -10.04
C GLU A 156 -7.41 -1.00 -10.40
N GLU A 157 -7.18 -0.13 -11.39
CA GLU A 157 -5.84 0.26 -11.82
C GLU A 157 -5.04 0.87 -10.68
N SER A 158 -5.64 1.81 -9.93
CA SER A 158 -5.03 2.44 -8.76
C SER A 158 -4.76 1.39 -7.67
N ALA A 159 -5.71 0.51 -7.38
CA ALA A 159 -5.54 -0.55 -6.39
C ALA A 159 -4.36 -1.48 -6.74
N MET A 160 -4.28 -1.92 -8.00
CA MET A 160 -3.20 -2.78 -8.51
C MET A 160 -1.84 -2.10 -8.57
N LEU A 161 -1.81 -0.78 -8.79
CA LEU A 161 -0.57 0.00 -8.81
C LEU A 161 0.08 0.09 -7.43
N TYR A 162 -0.73 0.22 -6.36
CA TYR A 162 -0.25 0.47 -5.01
C TYR A 162 -0.20 -0.75 -4.08
N CYS A 163 -0.71 -1.91 -4.52
CA CYS A 163 -0.67 -3.15 -3.76
C CYS A 163 0.77 -3.65 -3.50
N SER A 164 0.95 -4.33 -2.38
CA SER A 164 2.22 -4.92 -1.96
C SER A 164 2.47 -6.27 -2.65
N ASN A 165 1.45 -7.13 -2.79
CA ASN A 165 1.57 -8.42 -3.48
C ASN A 165 0.58 -8.54 -4.65
N LYS A 166 1.04 -8.23 -5.87
CA LYS A 166 0.20 -8.24 -7.09
C LYS A 166 -0.54 -9.56 -7.33
N GLY A 167 0.14 -10.70 -7.14
CA GLY A 167 -0.44 -12.01 -7.44
C GLY A 167 -1.54 -12.41 -6.45
N LYS A 168 -1.30 -12.18 -5.15
CA LYS A 168 -2.31 -12.40 -4.11
C LYS A 168 -3.46 -11.40 -4.27
N PHE A 169 -3.14 -10.12 -4.39
CA PHE A 169 -4.11 -9.03 -4.44
C PHE A 169 -5.03 -9.12 -5.66
N ARG A 170 -4.52 -9.52 -6.84
CA ARG A 170 -5.35 -9.76 -8.03
C ARG A 170 -6.52 -10.71 -7.74
N ARG A 171 -6.24 -11.83 -7.06
CA ARG A 171 -7.28 -12.81 -6.71
C ARG A 171 -8.31 -12.24 -5.75
N GLU A 172 -7.87 -11.46 -4.76
CA GLU A 172 -8.75 -10.79 -3.81
C GLU A 172 -9.64 -9.74 -4.49
N LEU A 173 -9.08 -9.00 -5.45
CA LEU A 173 -9.78 -8.00 -6.24
C LEU A 173 -10.84 -8.63 -7.15
N ASP A 174 -10.49 -9.71 -7.87
CA ASP A 174 -11.43 -10.44 -8.73
C ASP A 174 -12.63 -10.97 -7.92
N MET A 175 -12.37 -11.48 -6.71
CA MET A 175 -13.42 -11.90 -5.78
C MET A 175 -14.30 -10.72 -5.33
N ALA A 176 -13.70 -9.57 -5.02
CA ALA A 176 -14.45 -8.37 -4.67
C ALA A 176 -15.31 -7.85 -5.83
N MET A 177 -14.78 -7.82 -7.05
CA MET A 177 -15.50 -7.46 -8.27
C MET A 177 -16.72 -8.35 -8.50
N LYS A 178 -16.55 -9.68 -8.36
CA LYS A 178 -17.65 -10.65 -8.44
C LYS A 178 -18.73 -10.39 -7.39
N ARG A 179 -18.35 -10.06 -6.14
CA ARG A 179 -19.31 -9.72 -5.07
C ARG A 179 -20.09 -8.44 -5.36
N LEU A 180 -19.43 -7.45 -5.95
CA LEU A 180 -20.05 -6.16 -6.31
C LEU A 180 -20.92 -6.24 -7.57
N GLY A 181 -20.99 -7.41 -8.24
CA GLY A 181 -21.67 -7.54 -9.53
C GLY A 181 -20.96 -6.82 -10.67
N VAL A 182 -19.70 -6.42 -10.45
CA VAL A 182 -18.84 -5.76 -11.44
C VAL A 182 -18.10 -6.87 -12.21
N GLY A 183 -18.81 -7.52 -13.14
CA GLY A 183 -18.24 -8.50 -14.07
C GLY A 183 -19.35 -9.23 -14.82
N ALA A 184 -19.49 -9.16 -16.14
CA ALA A 184 -18.47 -9.04 -17.16
C ALA A 184 -18.70 -7.87 -18.14
N THR A 185 -17.73 -6.97 -18.29
CA THR A 185 -17.53 -6.31 -19.57
C THR A 185 -16.72 -7.25 -20.45
N GLU A 186 -17.26 -7.54 -21.63
CA GLU A 186 -16.72 -8.43 -22.65
C GLU A 186 -15.21 -8.28 -22.79
N ALA A 187 -14.48 -9.37 -22.55
CA ALA A 187 -13.15 -9.49 -23.12
C ALA A 187 -13.31 -9.34 -24.65
N PRO A 188 -12.51 -8.51 -25.34
CA PRO A 188 -12.52 -8.51 -26.79
C PRO A 188 -11.98 -9.86 -27.26
N SER A 189 -12.88 -10.79 -27.54
CA SER A 189 -12.59 -12.07 -28.19
C SER A 189 -12.10 -11.77 -29.61
N GLY A 190 -10.79 -11.59 -29.73
CA GLY A 190 -10.08 -11.26 -30.96
C GLY A 190 -9.89 -12.43 -31.92
N LEU A 191 -10.79 -13.42 -31.95
CA LEU A 191 -10.72 -14.50 -32.94
C LEU A 191 -12.11 -14.84 -33.49
N LYS A 192 -12.55 -14.09 -34.50
CA LYS A 192 -13.62 -14.56 -35.40
C LYS A 192 -12.95 -15.28 -36.57
N LEU A 193 -13.09 -16.61 -36.62
CA LEU A 193 -12.74 -17.38 -37.81
C LEU A 193 -13.72 -17.00 -38.93
N ASN A 194 -13.22 -16.30 -39.94
CA ASN A 194 -13.96 -16.01 -41.16
C ASN A 194 -13.97 -17.27 -42.04
N THR A 195 -15.01 -18.09 -41.95
CA THR A 195 -15.25 -19.18 -42.91
C THR A 195 -15.83 -18.56 -44.19
N GLY A 196 -14.95 -17.98 -45.01
CA GLY A 196 -15.30 -17.31 -46.25
C GLY A 196 -15.82 -18.28 -47.32
N ILE A 197 -17.13 -18.53 -47.31
CA ILE A 197 -17.86 -18.98 -48.50
C ILE A 197 -18.70 -17.78 -48.97
N PRO A 198 -18.38 -17.16 -50.13
CA PRO A 198 -19.22 -16.10 -50.67
C PRO A 198 -20.53 -16.68 -51.22
N GLU A 199 -21.67 -16.10 -50.83
CA GLU A 199 -22.97 -16.36 -51.48
C GLU A 199 -22.99 -15.77 -52.90
N PRO A 200 -23.66 -16.43 -53.88
CA PRO A 200 -23.70 -15.96 -55.25
C PRO A 200 -24.56 -14.68 -55.39
N ALA A 201 -24.03 -13.69 -56.13
CA ALA A 201 -24.68 -12.40 -56.35
C ALA A 201 -25.98 -12.53 -57.17
N MET A 202 -27.08 -11.98 -56.66
CA MET A 202 -28.31 -11.74 -57.42
C MET A 202 -28.17 -10.50 -58.31
N ILE A 203 -28.60 -10.61 -59.57
CA ILE A 203 -28.66 -9.52 -60.56
C ILE A 203 -29.97 -8.74 -60.32
N PRO A 204 -29.94 -7.40 -60.20
CA PRO A 204 -31.17 -6.61 -60.10
C PRO A 204 -31.81 -6.38 -61.47
N ASP A 205 -33.08 -6.73 -61.60
CA ASP A 205 -34.00 -6.32 -62.68
C ASP A 205 -34.79 -5.09 -62.24
N GLU A 206 -34.62 -3.96 -62.92
CA GLU A 206 -35.55 -2.80 -63.01
C GLU A 206 -34.82 -1.72 -63.86
N GLU A 207 -35.40 -1.02 -64.84
CA GLU A 207 -36.79 -0.82 -65.19
C GLU A 207 -36.83 -0.24 -66.62
N GLN A 208 -37.64 -0.86 -67.48
CA GLN A 208 -38.04 -0.31 -68.77
C GLN A 208 -38.99 0.87 -68.56
N SER A 209 -38.50 2.12 -68.62
CA SER A 209 -39.34 3.23 -69.08
C SER A 209 -38.54 4.51 -69.29
N ARG A 210 -38.13 4.77 -70.53
CA ARG A 210 -38.31 6.09 -71.16
C ARG A 210 -38.00 6.01 -72.65
N ALA A 211 -39.08 6.05 -73.41
CA ALA A 211 -39.11 6.04 -74.85
C ALA A 211 -38.48 7.31 -75.44
N ARG A 212 -37.69 7.08 -76.49
CA ARG A 212 -37.65 7.80 -77.78
C ARG A 212 -38.07 9.28 -77.77
N LEU A 213 -37.16 10.17 -78.18
CA LEU A 213 -37.46 11.15 -79.24
C LEU A 213 -36.17 11.71 -79.90
N VAL A 214 -35.92 11.27 -81.15
CA VAL A 214 -35.57 12.07 -82.36
C VAL A 214 -34.35 13.02 -82.30
N ARG A 215 -33.16 12.68 -82.84
CA ARG A 215 -32.62 12.77 -84.24
C ARG A 215 -31.92 14.12 -84.60
N PRO A 216 -31.02 14.15 -85.63
CA PRO A 216 -29.65 14.70 -85.52
C PRO A 216 -29.37 15.98 -86.33
N ARG A 217 -28.23 16.63 -86.06
CA ARG A 217 -27.16 16.97 -87.03
C ARG A 217 -25.89 17.37 -86.29
#